data_AF-A0A6J2U417-F1
#
_entry.id   AF-A0A6J2U417-F1
#
_cell.length_a   1.000
_cell.length_b   1.000
_cell.length_c   1.000
_cell.angle_alpha   90.00
_cell.angle_beta   90.00
_cell.angle_gamma   90.00
#
_symmetry.space_group_name_H-M   'P 1'
#
loop_
_entity.id
_entity.type
_entity.pdbx_description
1 polymer ?
#
loop_
_entity_poly.entity_id
_entity_poly.type
_entity_poly.pdbx_seq_one_letter_code
_entity_poly.pdbx_strand_id
1 'polypeptide(L)'
;MHTHKSQSNKVRSNGQLMDNGKDMNMAEPQISSPLHGRGCYFSLAFSIGSMGLACGSLLQIPNTTDRLTLQRGLFLFSLGFIYFISLTDFCNKYLLETPHGLQFRKKYRLMLSDVLEITNKIVSAIQASFSFLVGLIVCKSTCSKSFVYASHFLMEAYGWFGTAYFMYDIWSMYKVHTQKIADKLNLMRLTKAKAAPLSNGQALYDKAAKAGGGAGDGIGANNNGTPPLTSHEIYDYDGACVEIPKDGRWDFLKYVVTHPVMMIHHVFIGTFGLLVVTYIRGGGHCIYSYMYMMEFSTPFVSLRSVLSTMGLKDSRAYIVNGLLMLATFFVCRVGMWPYVMWRYSVVIDTSIWAALCGLPRGCLIGIAILFLPQIYWFYLMVKGALKVLLPKSKPRTLPALQNGNSECRKGPEKPPNVLDAQHSMRPTANGKN
;
A
#
# COMPACT_ATOMS: atom_id res chain seq x y z
N MET A 1 39.58 8.76 56.56
CA MET A 1 39.29 9.89 57.46
C MET A 1 39.89 11.14 56.84
N HIS A 2 39.03 11.96 56.21
CA HIS A 2 39.12 13.40 55.87
C HIS A 2 40.49 14.04 55.52
N THR A 3 40.78 14.36 54.24
CA THR A 3 40.49 15.60 53.44
C THR A 3 41.60 16.66 53.51
N HIS A 4 42.06 17.19 52.36
CA HIS A 4 42.14 18.64 52.05
C HIS A 4 42.70 18.98 50.64
N LYS A 5 41.87 19.65 49.83
CA LYS A 5 42.09 20.89 49.00
C LYS A 5 43.49 21.15 48.38
N SER A 6 43.64 21.22 47.04
CA SER A 6 43.34 22.35 46.10
C SER A 6 44.30 23.55 46.16
N GLN A 7 45.05 23.79 45.07
CA GLN A 7 45.33 25.08 44.36
C GLN A 7 46.55 24.90 43.43
N SER A 8 46.37 24.96 42.11
CA SER A 8 46.48 26.16 41.25
C SER A 8 47.89 26.76 41.19
N ASN A 9 48.55 26.66 40.02
CA ASN A 9 49.51 27.68 39.60
C ASN A 9 49.53 27.83 38.07
N LYS A 10 49.48 29.09 37.65
CA LYS A 10 49.42 29.62 36.29
C LYS A 10 50.68 30.43 36.07
N VAL A 11 51.52 30.10 35.10
CA VAL A 11 52.55 31.02 34.58
C VAL A 11 52.72 30.82 33.07
N ARG A 12 53.05 31.94 32.42
CA ARG A 12 52.87 32.40 31.05
C ARG A 12 54.26 32.72 30.47
N SER A 13 54.52 32.51 29.18
CA SER A 13 55.53 33.23 28.33
C SER A 13 55.75 32.46 27.02
N ASN A 14 55.21 32.91 25.87
CA ASN A 14 55.79 33.79 24.82
C ASN A 14 56.79 33.12 23.85
N GLY A 15 56.58 33.35 22.54
CA GLY A 15 57.59 33.26 21.46
C GLY A 15 57.23 32.26 20.33
N GLN A 16 56.53 32.65 19.27
CA GLN A 16 57.00 33.16 17.97
C GLN A 16 57.43 32.10 16.92
N LEU A 17 56.69 32.09 15.80
CA LEU A 17 57.07 31.82 14.39
C LEU A 17 57.82 30.51 14.03
N MET A 18 57.18 29.63 13.25
CA MET A 18 57.43 29.47 11.80
C MET A 18 56.77 28.22 11.20
N ASP A 19 56.37 28.43 9.95
CA ASP A 19 55.84 27.55 8.91
C ASP A 19 56.73 26.32 8.58
N ASN A 20 56.15 25.12 8.50
CA ASN A 20 56.16 24.24 7.32
C ASN A 20 55.71 22.82 7.64
N GLY A 21 55.00 22.24 6.66
CA GLY A 21 54.32 20.96 6.75
C GLY A 21 55.19 19.76 7.09
N LYS A 22 54.57 18.81 7.79
CA LYS A 22 54.94 17.40 7.78
C LYS A 22 53.68 16.56 7.81
N ASP A 23 53.58 15.73 6.79
CA ASP A 23 52.62 14.66 6.63
C ASP A 23 52.47 13.84 7.90
N MET A 24 51.23 13.74 8.38
CA MET A 24 50.87 12.79 9.40
C MET A 24 49.77 11.90 8.80
N ASN A 25 50.24 10.81 8.21
CA ASN A 25 49.43 9.64 7.85
C ASN A 25 48.66 9.17 9.10
N MET A 26 47.44 9.67 9.26
CA MET A 26 46.44 9.05 10.12
C MET A 26 45.81 7.93 9.31
N ALA A 27 46.29 6.72 9.57
CA ALA A 27 45.66 5.49 9.15
C ALA A 27 44.17 5.54 9.54
N GLU A 28 43.31 5.61 8.54
CA GLU A 28 41.88 5.45 8.69
C GLU A 28 41.64 4.03 9.22
N PRO A 29 41.05 3.84 10.43
CA PRO A 29 40.71 2.51 10.87
C PRO A 29 39.58 2.03 9.97
N GLN A 30 39.91 1.03 9.13
CA GLN A 30 38.91 0.30 8.37
C GLN A 30 37.80 -0.18 9.31
N ILE A 31 36.62 0.44 9.19
CA ILE A 31 35.40 -0.07 9.79
C ILE A 31 35.02 -1.32 9.02
N SER A 32 35.58 -2.45 9.44
CA SER A 32 35.12 -3.78 9.10
C SER A 32 33.67 -3.95 9.56
N SER A 33 32.74 -4.10 8.62
CA SER A 33 31.36 -4.53 8.89
C SER A 33 31.27 -6.07 8.88
N PRO A 34 30.52 -6.66 9.84
CA PRO A 34 29.54 -7.69 9.43
C PRO A 34 28.26 -7.75 10.31
N LEU A 35 27.90 -6.70 11.06
CA LEU A 35 26.73 -6.74 11.96
C LEU A 35 25.37 -6.42 11.29
N HIS A 36 25.34 -5.86 10.08
CA HIS A 36 24.09 -5.39 9.45
C HIS A 36 23.22 -6.48 8.82
N GLY A 37 23.73 -7.71 8.60
CA GLY A 37 22.94 -8.80 8.00
C GLY A 37 22.22 -9.70 9.02
N ARG A 38 22.68 -9.73 10.28
CA ARG A 38 22.21 -10.70 11.30
C ARG A 38 20.77 -10.44 11.76
N GLY A 39 20.31 -9.19 11.73
CA GLY A 39 18.98 -8.80 12.17
C GLY A 39 17.85 -9.33 11.29
N CYS A 40 18.10 -9.49 9.98
CA CYS A 40 17.14 -10.03 9.02
C CYS A 40 16.85 -11.52 9.29
N TYR A 41 17.90 -12.32 9.52
CA TYR A 41 17.76 -13.74 9.83
C TYR A 41 17.06 -14.01 11.17
N PHE A 42 17.22 -13.11 12.14
CA PHE A 42 16.51 -13.23 13.41
C PHE A 42 14.99 -13.10 13.21
N SER A 43 14.53 -12.09 12.47
CA SER A 43 13.11 -11.92 12.13
C SER A 43 12.56 -13.09 11.33
N LEU A 44 13.34 -13.63 10.40
CA LEU A 44 12.98 -14.84 9.67
C LEU A 44 12.82 -16.05 10.61
N ALA A 45 13.71 -16.22 11.59
CA ALA A 45 13.64 -17.31 12.55
C ALA A 45 12.38 -17.21 13.43
N PHE A 46 11.97 -16.02 13.87
CA PHE A 46 10.70 -15.83 14.58
C PHE A 46 9.49 -16.15 13.70
N SER A 47 9.53 -15.77 12.43
CA SER A 47 8.45 -16.06 11.49
C SER A 47 8.31 -17.57 11.28
N ILE A 48 9.41 -18.26 10.95
CA ILE A 48 9.40 -19.72 10.76
C ILE A 48 9.05 -20.44 12.07
N GLY A 49 9.61 -19.99 13.21
CA GLY A 49 9.36 -20.57 14.51
C GLY A 49 7.90 -20.44 14.95
N SER A 50 7.29 -19.27 14.79
CA SER A 50 5.87 -19.06 15.11
C SER A 50 4.93 -19.87 14.22
N MET A 51 5.24 -19.99 12.91
CA MET A 51 4.50 -20.87 12.01
C MET A 51 4.67 -22.35 12.40
N GLY A 52 5.89 -22.79 12.70
CA GLY A 52 6.18 -24.15 13.14
C GLY A 52 5.45 -24.52 14.42
N LEU A 53 5.42 -23.61 15.41
CA LEU A 53 4.64 -23.79 16.63
C LEU A 53 3.13 -23.81 16.37
N ALA A 54 2.64 -22.98 15.45
CA ALA A 54 1.21 -22.98 15.08
C ALA A 54 0.82 -24.32 14.44
N CYS A 55 1.58 -24.80 13.45
CA CYS A 55 1.36 -26.10 12.83
C CYS A 55 1.51 -27.26 13.84
N GLY A 56 2.53 -27.23 14.69
CA GLY A 56 2.75 -28.24 15.73
C GLY A 56 1.60 -28.29 16.75
N SER A 57 1.07 -27.13 17.14
CA SER A 57 -0.12 -27.03 17.99
C SER A 57 -1.37 -27.66 17.35
N LEU A 58 -1.48 -27.67 16.02
CA LEU A 58 -2.60 -28.30 15.31
C LEU A 58 -2.46 -29.82 15.23
N LEU A 59 -1.24 -30.34 15.12
CA LEU A 59 -0.97 -31.78 15.10
C LEU A 59 -1.29 -32.45 16.45
N GLN A 60 -1.24 -31.70 17.54
CA GLN A 60 -1.59 -32.17 18.88
C GLN A 60 -3.12 -32.25 19.12
N ILE A 61 -3.94 -31.81 18.17
CA ILE A 61 -5.40 -31.85 18.31
C ILE A 61 -5.86 -33.28 17.99
N PRO A 62 -6.50 -34.00 18.94
CA PRO A 62 -7.09 -35.29 18.65
C PRO A 62 -8.13 -35.14 17.53
N ASN A 63 -8.09 -36.05 16.55
CA ASN A 63 -8.97 -36.05 15.36
C ASN A 63 -10.47 -36.27 15.70
N THR A 64 -10.82 -36.26 16.99
CA THR A 64 -12.15 -36.48 17.57
C THR A 64 -12.84 -35.18 18.00
N THR A 65 -12.11 -34.06 18.12
CA THR A 65 -12.69 -32.76 18.47
C THR A 65 -12.76 -31.83 17.26
N ASP A 66 -13.96 -31.62 16.72
CA ASP A 66 -14.22 -30.67 15.64
C ASP A 66 -14.07 -29.18 16.05
N ARG A 67 -13.69 -28.91 17.31
CA ARG A 67 -13.80 -27.60 17.96
C ARG A 67 -12.50 -27.16 18.62
N LEU A 68 -12.20 -25.86 18.48
CA LEU A 68 -11.11 -25.22 19.23
C LEU A 68 -11.62 -24.61 20.54
N THR A 69 -10.80 -24.72 21.59
CA THR A 69 -10.99 -24.00 22.85
C THR A 69 -10.54 -22.54 22.70
N LEU A 70 -11.14 -21.62 23.47
CA LEU A 70 -10.77 -20.20 23.42
C LEU A 70 -9.29 -19.98 23.72
N GLN A 71 -8.73 -20.69 24.71
CA GLN A 71 -7.30 -20.59 25.06
C GLN A 71 -6.39 -20.94 23.87
N ARG A 72 -6.71 -22.01 23.13
CA ARG A 72 -5.95 -22.40 21.93
C ARG A 72 -6.15 -21.40 20.80
N GLY A 73 -7.36 -20.86 20.64
CA GLY A 73 -7.64 -19.78 19.69
C GLY A 73 -6.78 -18.54 19.95
N LEU A 74 -6.73 -18.07 21.21
CA LEU A 74 -5.89 -16.94 21.61
C LEU A 74 -4.39 -17.21 21.43
N PHE A 75 -3.95 -18.46 21.66
CA PHE A 75 -2.58 -18.87 21.40
C PHE A 75 -2.25 -18.82 19.89
N LEU A 76 -3.12 -19.36 19.03
CA LEU A 76 -2.95 -19.28 17.57
C LEU A 76 -2.99 -17.85 17.05
N PHE A 77 -3.87 -17.01 17.59
CA PHE A 77 -3.89 -15.59 17.29
C PHE A 77 -2.57 -14.90 17.66
N SER A 78 -2.02 -15.19 18.84
CA SER A 78 -0.73 -14.64 19.28
C SER A 78 0.41 -15.09 18.36
N LEU A 79 0.45 -16.37 17.98
CA LEU A 79 1.41 -16.89 17.02
C LEU A 79 1.25 -16.25 15.63
N GLY A 80 0.02 -16.06 15.16
CA GLY A 80 -0.27 -15.34 13.93
C GLY A 80 0.25 -13.90 13.96
N PHE A 81 0.03 -13.18 15.07
CA PHE A 81 0.52 -11.82 15.24
C PHE A 81 2.05 -11.74 15.16
N ILE A 82 2.74 -12.64 15.88
CA ILE A 82 4.20 -12.76 15.81
C ILE A 82 4.65 -13.09 14.38
N TYR A 83 3.96 -14.03 13.71
CA TYR A 83 4.28 -14.46 12.35
C TYR A 83 4.22 -13.29 11.36
N PHE A 84 3.10 -12.55 11.29
CA PHE A 84 2.93 -11.50 10.28
C PHE A 84 3.84 -10.29 10.53
N ILE A 85 4.06 -9.90 11.79
CA ILE A 85 4.99 -8.82 12.11
C ILE A 85 6.43 -9.19 11.78
N SER A 86 6.87 -10.38 12.21
CA SER A 86 8.24 -10.84 11.96
C SER A 86 8.51 -11.11 10.48
N LEU A 87 7.52 -11.61 9.73
CA LEU A 87 7.60 -11.78 8.27
C LEU A 87 7.76 -10.43 7.56
N THR A 88 6.99 -9.43 7.97
CA THR A 88 7.06 -8.08 7.37
C THR A 88 8.38 -7.40 7.69
N ASP A 89 8.83 -7.48 8.94
CA ASP A 89 10.11 -6.96 9.36
C ASP A 89 11.27 -7.64 8.62
N PHE A 90 11.19 -8.97 8.44
CA PHE A 90 12.11 -9.71 7.57
C PHE A 90 12.11 -9.18 6.14
N CYS A 91 10.94 -9.06 5.49
CA CYS A 91 10.84 -8.57 4.12
C CYS A 91 11.39 -7.14 3.97
N ASN A 92 11.11 -6.26 4.93
CA ASN A 92 11.59 -4.88 4.96
C ASN A 92 13.12 -4.84 5.09
N LYS A 93 13.68 -5.52 6.10
CA LYS A 93 15.15 -5.60 6.29
C LYS A 93 15.83 -6.27 5.10
N TYR A 94 15.21 -7.30 4.53
CA TYR A 94 15.73 -7.96 3.34
C TYR A 94 15.88 -6.98 2.17
N LEU A 95 14.85 -6.20 1.86
CA LEU A 95 14.90 -5.25 0.75
C LEU A 95 15.71 -3.97 1.04
N LEU A 96 15.83 -3.55 2.31
CA LEU A 96 16.49 -2.30 2.70
C LEU A 96 17.97 -2.46 3.09
N GLU A 97 18.35 -3.57 3.70
CA GLU A 97 19.66 -3.74 4.35
C GLU A 97 20.57 -4.74 3.61
N THR A 98 20.00 -5.70 2.85
CA THR A 98 20.81 -6.72 2.17
C THR A 98 21.39 -6.20 0.85
N PRO A 99 22.56 -6.72 0.41
CA PRO A 99 23.15 -6.31 -0.86
C PRO A 99 22.23 -6.60 -2.05
N HIS A 100 21.50 -7.72 -2.03
CA HIS A 100 20.51 -8.05 -3.06
C HIS A 100 19.33 -7.07 -3.07
N GLY A 101 18.83 -6.71 -1.89
CA GLY A 101 17.77 -5.71 -1.74
C GLY A 101 18.19 -4.33 -2.24
N LEU A 102 19.40 -3.89 -1.90
CA LEU A 102 19.97 -2.63 -2.36
C LEU A 102 20.18 -2.60 -3.88
N GLN A 103 20.66 -3.70 -4.47
CA GLN A 103 20.78 -3.82 -5.93
C GLN A 103 19.41 -3.76 -6.60
N PHE A 104 18.42 -4.48 -6.06
CA PHE A 104 17.04 -4.47 -6.54
C PHE A 104 16.42 -3.07 -6.48
N ARG A 105 16.58 -2.37 -5.36
CA ARG A 105 16.11 -0.99 -5.15
C ARG A 105 16.74 -0.03 -6.15
N LYS A 106 18.05 -0.15 -6.39
CA LYS A 106 18.76 0.68 -7.38
C LYS A 106 18.29 0.38 -8.81
N LYS A 107 18.10 -0.90 -9.15
CA LYS A 107 17.66 -1.35 -10.48
C LYS A 107 16.31 -0.75 -10.88
N TYR A 108 15.35 -0.73 -9.95
CA TYR A 108 14.00 -0.23 -10.19
C TYR A 108 13.76 1.20 -9.66
N ARG A 109 14.80 1.87 -9.15
CA ARG A 109 14.74 3.24 -8.59
C ARG A 109 13.64 3.42 -7.53
N LEU A 110 13.50 2.44 -6.64
CA LEU A 110 12.40 2.40 -5.66
C LEU A 110 12.64 3.34 -4.48
N MET A 111 11.59 4.07 -4.09
CA MET A 111 11.55 4.86 -2.86
C MET A 111 11.28 3.99 -1.63
N LEU A 112 11.30 4.59 -0.43
CA LEU A 112 11.02 3.84 0.79
C LEU A 112 9.56 3.40 0.84
N SER A 113 8.62 4.26 0.42
CA SER A 113 7.20 3.91 0.30
C SER A 113 6.95 2.75 -0.67
N ASP A 114 7.65 2.73 -1.80
CA ASP A 114 7.57 1.63 -2.79
C ASP A 114 8.02 0.30 -2.19
N VAL A 115 9.11 0.29 -1.43
CA VAL A 115 9.59 -0.93 -0.76
C VAL A 115 8.57 -1.43 0.25
N LEU A 116 8.03 -0.56 1.09
CA LEU A 116 7.00 -0.92 2.08
C LEU A 116 5.71 -1.42 1.40
N GLU A 117 5.33 -0.85 0.25
CA GLU A 117 4.19 -1.33 -0.53
C GLU A 117 4.46 -2.74 -1.07
N ILE A 118 5.64 -2.99 -1.64
CA ILE A 118 6.02 -4.31 -2.16
C ILE A 118 6.00 -5.36 -1.05
N THR A 119 6.58 -5.08 0.11
CA THR A 119 6.57 -6.03 1.24
C THR A 119 5.17 -6.28 1.75
N ASN A 120 4.32 -5.25 1.85
CA ASN A 120 2.92 -5.43 2.22
C ASN A 120 2.19 -6.37 1.25
N LYS A 121 2.38 -6.20 -0.06
CA LYS A 121 1.74 -7.05 -1.07
C LYS A 121 2.26 -8.48 -1.06
N ILE A 122 3.54 -8.70 -0.73
CA ILE A 122 4.10 -10.04 -0.54
C ILE A 122 3.44 -10.73 0.67
N VAL A 123 3.36 -10.06 1.81
CA VAL A 123 2.74 -10.61 3.03
C VAL A 123 1.26 -10.93 2.80
N SER A 124 0.55 -10.03 2.10
CA SER A 124 -0.84 -10.24 1.68
C SER A 124 -0.99 -11.46 0.77
N ALA A 125 -0.12 -11.65 -0.22
CA ALA A 125 -0.16 -12.82 -1.10
C ALA A 125 0.10 -14.14 -0.33
N ILE A 126 0.99 -14.11 0.66
CA ILE A 126 1.27 -15.27 1.53
C ILE A 126 0.03 -15.62 2.38
N GLN A 127 -0.57 -14.61 3.03
CA GLN A 127 -1.80 -14.83 3.79
C GLN A 127 -2.91 -15.42 2.92
N ALA A 128 -3.13 -14.85 1.75
CA ALA A 128 -4.14 -15.31 0.81
C ALA A 128 -3.91 -16.75 0.36
N SER A 129 -2.66 -17.15 0.16
CA SER A 129 -2.27 -18.53 -0.18
C SER A 129 -2.60 -19.51 0.95
N PHE A 130 -2.39 -19.12 2.21
CA PHE A 130 -2.80 -19.95 3.35
C PHE A 130 -4.32 -20.06 3.47
N SER A 131 -5.04 -18.95 3.31
CA SER A 131 -6.51 -18.94 3.32
C SER A 131 -7.05 -19.89 2.25
N PHE A 132 -6.57 -19.76 1.01
CA PHE A 132 -6.95 -20.63 -0.09
C PHE A 132 -6.65 -22.11 0.20
N LEU A 133 -5.46 -22.43 0.72
CA LEU A 133 -5.09 -23.81 1.03
C LEU A 133 -6.00 -24.42 2.12
N VAL A 134 -6.28 -23.67 3.18
CA VAL A 134 -7.22 -24.10 4.22
C VAL A 134 -8.62 -24.28 3.65
N GLY A 135 -9.09 -23.34 2.82
CA GLY A 135 -10.36 -23.43 2.11
C GLY A 135 -10.45 -24.69 1.25
N LEU A 136 -9.41 -25.03 0.48
CA LEU A 136 -9.37 -26.25 -0.33
C LEU A 136 -9.42 -27.53 0.53
N ILE A 137 -8.63 -27.58 1.61
CA ILE A 137 -8.58 -28.75 2.50
C ILE A 137 -9.95 -28.99 3.13
N VAL A 138 -10.57 -27.94 3.68
CA VAL A 138 -11.89 -28.03 4.31
C VAL A 138 -12.97 -28.32 3.26
N CYS A 139 -12.92 -27.70 2.09
CA CYS A 139 -13.89 -27.97 1.02
C CYS A 139 -13.87 -29.45 0.62
N LYS A 140 -12.68 -30.03 0.39
CA LYS A 140 -12.54 -31.43 0.01
C LYS A 140 -12.99 -32.41 1.12
N SER A 141 -12.73 -32.09 2.39
CA SER A 141 -13.02 -32.98 3.52
C SER A 141 -14.47 -32.86 4.05
N THR A 142 -15.05 -31.66 3.98
CA THR A 142 -16.35 -31.33 4.57
C THR A 142 -17.48 -31.40 3.54
N CYS A 143 -17.28 -30.90 2.32
CA CYS A 143 -18.35 -30.86 1.31
C CYS A 143 -18.75 -32.25 0.79
N SER A 144 -17.89 -33.27 0.97
CA SER A 144 -18.19 -34.67 0.64
C SER A 144 -19.05 -35.38 1.70
N LYS A 145 -19.07 -34.87 2.94
CA LYS A 145 -19.84 -35.45 4.05
C LYS A 145 -21.22 -34.80 4.18
N SER A 146 -21.26 -33.48 4.32
CA SER A 146 -22.50 -32.71 4.37
C SER A 146 -22.21 -31.24 4.07
N PHE A 147 -22.88 -30.69 3.06
CA PHE A 147 -22.71 -29.30 2.65
C PHE A 147 -23.08 -28.30 3.77
N VAL A 148 -24.10 -28.63 4.58
CA VAL A 148 -24.67 -27.72 5.57
C VAL A 148 -24.23 -28.02 7.00
N TYR A 149 -23.96 -29.28 7.34
CA TYR A 149 -23.77 -29.66 8.75
C TYR A 149 -22.33 -30.07 9.12
N ALA A 150 -21.48 -30.34 8.14
CA ALA A 150 -20.13 -30.79 8.45
C ALA A 150 -19.24 -29.61 8.91
N SER A 151 -18.42 -29.88 9.93
CA SER A 151 -17.41 -28.99 10.48
C SER A 151 -16.00 -29.55 10.25
N HIS A 152 -15.01 -28.68 10.37
CA HIS A 152 -13.60 -29.05 10.34
C HIS A 152 -12.82 -28.07 11.21
N PHE A 153 -12.04 -28.58 12.17
CA PHE A 153 -11.31 -27.77 13.15
C PHE A 153 -10.34 -26.77 12.50
N LEU A 154 -9.77 -27.14 11.34
CA LEU A 154 -8.83 -26.30 10.59
C LEU A 154 -9.43 -24.93 10.19
N MET A 155 -10.75 -24.88 9.97
CA MET A 155 -11.46 -23.62 9.69
C MET A 155 -11.37 -22.66 10.87
N GLU A 156 -11.70 -23.15 12.08
CA GLU A 156 -11.62 -22.35 13.32
C GLU A 156 -10.16 -21.96 13.65
N ALA A 157 -9.24 -22.92 13.51
CA ALA A 157 -7.82 -22.70 13.76
C ALA A 157 -7.23 -21.60 12.87
N TYR A 158 -7.47 -21.67 11.56
CA TYR A 158 -6.99 -20.64 10.65
C TYR A 158 -7.77 -19.33 10.83
N GLY A 159 -9.05 -19.37 11.19
CA GLY A 159 -9.80 -18.16 11.56
C GLY A 159 -9.08 -17.36 12.65
N TRP A 160 -8.67 -18.02 13.75
CA TRP A 160 -7.91 -17.38 14.83
C TRP A 160 -6.54 -16.88 14.37
N PHE A 161 -5.77 -17.72 13.68
CA PHE A 161 -4.43 -17.35 13.18
C PHE A 161 -4.48 -16.19 12.18
N GLY A 162 -5.40 -16.27 11.21
CA GLY A 162 -5.60 -15.29 10.13
C GLY A 162 -6.22 -13.98 10.60
N THR A 163 -6.95 -13.96 11.72
CA THR A 163 -7.46 -12.70 12.28
C THR A 163 -6.35 -11.72 12.64
N ALA A 164 -5.20 -12.24 13.10
CA ALA A 164 -4.04 -11.41 13.39
C ALA A 164 -3.48 -10.69 12.15
N TYR A 165 -3.62 -11.28 10.95
CA TYR A 165 -3.23 -10.62 9.71
C TYR A 165 -4.04 -9.34 9.47
N PHE A 166 -5.37 -9.36 9.65
CA PHE A 166 -6.19 -8.19 9.38
C PHE A 166 -5.80 -6.99 10.27
N MET A 167 -5.41 -7.24 11.52
CA MET A 167 -4.87 -6.19 12.39
C MET A 167 -3.53 -5.65 11.90
N TYR A 168 -2.63 -6.56 11.51
CA TYR A 168 -1.34 -6.19 10.92
C TYR A 168 -1.52 -5.39 9.62
N ASP A 169 -2.42 -5.81 8.72
CA ASP A 169 -2.59 -5.24 7.38
C ASP A 169 -3.15 -3.82 7.46
N ILE A 170 -4.07 -3.54 8.40
CA ILE A 170 -4.53 -2.16 8.66
C ILE A 170 -3.35 -1.26 9.08
N TRP A 171 -2.49 -1.75 9.98
CA TRP A 171 -1.32 -0.99 10.44
C TRP A 171 -0.30 -0.78 9.32
N SER A 172 0.00 -1.81 8.51
CA SER A 172 0.98 -1.71 7.43
C SER A 172 0.46 -0.87 6.26
N MET A 173 -0.83 -0.96 5.92
CA MET A 173 -1.48 -0.06 4.97
C MET A 173 -1.35 1.41 5.39
N TYR A 174 -1.62 1.72 6.67
CA TYR A 174 -1.44 3.06 7.23
C TYR A 174 0.02 3.54 7.17
N LYS A 175 0.97 2.68 7.51
CA LYS A 175 2.41 2.98 7.41
C LYS A 175 2.82 3.33 5.98
N VAL A 176 2.41 2.52 5.00
CA VAL A 176 2.70 2.78 3.58
C VAL A 176 2.08 4.10 3.13
N HIS A 177 0.81 4.36 3.47
CA HIS A 177 0.14 5.61 3.12
C HIS A 177 0.90 6.84 3.67
N THR A 178 1.26 6.80 4.95
CA THR A 178 2.03 7.88 5.60
C THR A 178 3.38 8.08 4.91
N GLN A 179 4.05 6.98 4.52
CA GLN A 179 5.34 7.06 3.84
C GLN A 179 5.22 7.57 2.40
N LYS A 180 4.17 7.20 1.67
CA LYS A 180 3.86 7.74 0.33
C LYS A 180 3.74 9.27 0.37
N ILE A 181 3.13 9.80 1.43
CA ILE A 181 3.01 11.25 1.64
C ILE A 181 4.35 11.89 1.95
N ALA A 182 5.15 11.27 2.83
CA ALA A 182 6.48 11.76 3.15
C ALA A 182 7.39 11.83 1.91
N ASP A 183 7.36 10.77 1.09
CA ASP A 183 8.11 10.68 -0.16
C ASP A 183 7.63 11.73 -1.17
N LYS A 184 6.32 11.89 -1.35
CA LYS A 184 5.72 12.94 -2.21
C LYS A 184 6.13 14.35 -1.76
N LEU A 185 6.10 14.63 -0.47
CA LEU A 185 6.48 15.92 0.09
C LEU A 185 7.97 16.21 -0.09
N ASN A 186 8.83 15.21 0.08
CA ASN A 186 10.26 15.33 -0.18
C ASN A 186 10.55 15.60 -1.66
N LEU A 187 9.89 14.90 -2.59
CA LEU A 187 9.96 15.17 -4.02
C LEU A 187 9.55 16.60 -4.38
N MET A 188 8.46 17.11 -3.80
CA MET A 188 8.02 18.49 -4.01
C MET A 188 9.02 19.51 -3.47
N ARG A 189 9.59 19.28 -2.28
CA ARG A 189 10.64 20.14 -1.71
C ARG A 189 11.88 20.20 -2.60
N LEU A 190 12.35 19.05 -3.09
CA LEU A 190 13.50 18.98 -4.01
C LEU A 190 13.21 19.69 -5.34
N THR A 191 12.01 19.52 -5.88
CA THR A 191 11.58 20.19 -7.12
C THR A 191 11.52 21.70 -6.93
N LYS A 192 10.96 22.18 -5.81
CA LYS A 192 10.90 23.61 -5.46
C LYS A 192 12.31 24.19 -5.22
N ALA A 193 13.20 23.45 -4.57
CA ALA A 193 14.58 23.88 -4.36
C ALA A 193 15.36 23.99 -5.68
N LYS A 194 15.12 23.08 -6.64
CA LYS A 194 15.72 23.14 -7.98
C LYS A 194 15.10 24.22 -8.88
N ALA A 195 13.84 24.59 -8.63
CA ALA A 195 13.14 25.67 -9.32
C ALA A 195 13.32 27.05 -8.67
N ALA A 196 13.97 27.14 -7.50
CA ALA A 196 14.35 28.41 -6.91
C ALA A 196 15.47 29.02 -7.78
N PRO A 197 15.34 30.28 -8.25
CA PRO A 197 16.40 30.90 -9.03
C PRO A 197 17.68 30.93 -8.18
N LEU A 198 18.83 30.63 -8.78
CA LEU A 198 20.14 30.94 -8.20
C LEU A 198 20.27 32.45 -8.05
N SER A 199 19.62 33.05 -7.05
CA SER A 199 19.56 34.51 -6.90
C SER A 199 20.85 35.11 -6.36
N ASN A 200 21.87 34.31 -6.05
CA ASN A 200 23.14 34.82 -5.51
C ASN A 200 24.38 34.48 -6.36
N GLY A 201 24.21 33.93 -7.57
CA GLY A 201 25.32 33.68 -8.51
C GLY A 201 25.32 34.56 -9.75
N GLN A 202 24.16 35.08 -10.16
CA GLN A 202 24.02 35.83 -11.42
C GLN A 202 24.63 37.24 -11.35
N ALA A 203 24.72 37.84 -10.15
CA ALA A 203 25.21 39.21 -9.99
C ALA A 203 26.75 39.37 -10.12
N LEU A 204 27.50 38.27 -10.10
CA LEU A 204 28.97 38.29 -10.30
C LEU A 204 29.37 38.00 -11.75
N TYR A 205 28.50 37.37 -12.54
CA TYR A 205 28.80 37.04 -13.94
C TYR A 205 28.55 38.23 -14.87
N ASP A 206 27.53 39.04 -14.59
CA ASP A 206 27.18 40.21 -15.43
C ASP A 206 28.14 41.39 -15.30
N LYS A 207 29.02 41.40 -14.27
CA LYS A 207 30.04 42.44 -14.09
C LYS A 207 31.39 42.10 -14.74
N ALA A 208 31.64 40.83 -15.05
CA ALA A 208 32.84 40.38 -15.75
C ALA A 208 32.65 40.34 -17.29
N ALA A 209 31.42 40.14 -17.78
CA ALA A 209 31.13 40.01 -19.21
C ALA A 209 31.10 41.34 -20.00
N LYS A 210 31.35 42.49 -19.36
CA LYS A 210 31.44 43.81 -20.04
C LYS A 210 32.86 44.37 -20.18
N ALA A 211 33.89 43.61 -19.84
CA ALA A 211 35.28 44.00 -20.03
C ALA A 211 36.11 42.82 -20.58
N GLY A 212 36.27 42.75 -21.90
CA GLY A 212 37.24 41.84 -22.53
C GLY A 212 36.67 41.13 -23.75
N GLY A 213 37.05 41.59 -24.94
CA GLY A 213 36.79 40.89 -26.20
C GLY A 213 37.80 39.76 -26.45
N GLY A 214 37.43 38.84 -27.34
CA GLY A 214 38.36 37.96 -28.05
C GLY A 214 38.15 36.46 -27.85
N ALA A 215 37.80 35.79 -28.97
CA ALA A 215 38.20 34.46 -29.43
C ALA A 215 37.98 33.20 -28.55
N GLY A 216 37.59 32.10 -29.20
CA GLY A 216 37.98 30.74 -28.79
C GLY A 216 36.91 29.66 -28.90
N ASP A 217 37.09 28.79 -29.88
CA ASP A 217 36.42 27.51 -30.14
C ASP A 217 36.75 26.45 -29.05
N GLY A 218 35.89 25.45 -28.80
CA GLY A 218 36.25 24.34 -27.88
C GLY A 218 35.13 23.52 -27.22
N ILE A 219 34.69 22.47 -27.93
CA ILE A 219 34.39 21.08 -27.49
C ILE A 219 34.07 20.81 -25.99
N GLY A 220 32.87 20.23 -25.76
CA GLY A 220 32.68 19.04 -24.91
C GLY A 220 32.02 19.23 -23.53
N ALA A 221 30.86 18.61 -23.30
CA ALA A 221 30.53 17.89 -22.05
C ALA A 221 29.11 17.26 -22.07
N ASN A 222 29.10 15.93 -22.17
CA ASN A 222 28.13 14.94 -21.68
C ASN A 222 26.79 15.40 -21.06
N ASN A 223 25.70 14.99 -21.72
CA ASN A 223 24.37 14.84 -21.14
C ASN A 223 24.31 13.61 -20.22
N ASN A 224 24.59 13.79 -18.93
CA ASN A 224 24.22 12.83 -17.87
C ASN A 224 23.69 13.61 -16.66
N GLY A 225 22.39 13.54 -16.38
CA GLY A 225 21.88 14.01 -15.08
C GLY A 225 20.49 14.62 -15.00
N THR A 226 19.59 14.45 -15.98
CA THR A 226 18.19 14.88 -15.81
C THR A 226 17.34 13.73 -15.28
N PRO A 227 16.81 13.80 -14.03
CA PRO A 227 15.67 12.97 -13.65
C PRO A 227 14.47 13.36 -14.53
N PRO A 228 13.56 12.44 -14.87
CA PRO A 228 12.38 12.77 -15.66
C PRO A 228 11.55 13.83 -14.91
N LEU A 229 11.28 14.94 -15.60
CA LEU A 229 10.55 16.11 -15.09
C LEU A 229 9.02 15.89 -15.18
N THR A 230 8.54 14.74 -14.75
CA THR A 230 7.09 14.47 -14.64
C THR A 230 6.78 14.17 -13.19
N SER A 231 5.99 15.03 -12.56
CA SER A 231 5.38 14.78 -11.25
C SER A 231 4.66 13.43 -11.32
N HIS A 232 5.30 12.37 -10.85
CA HIS A 232 4.68 11.06 -10.77
C HIS A 232 3.54 11.20 -9.76
N GLU A 233 2.30 11.19 -10.23
CA GLU A 233 1.15 11.12 -9.35
C GLU A 233 1.25 9.81 -8.56
N ILE A 234 1.50 9.92 -7.26
CA ILE A 234 1.53 8.76 -6.35
C ILE A 234 0.08 8.42 -6.03
N TYR A 235 -0.32 7.20 -6.32
CA TYR A 235 -1.67 6.68 -6.09
C TYR A 235 -1.76 5.89 -4.79
N ASP A 236 -2.92 5.97 -4.15
CA ASP A 236 -3.29 5.21 -2.97
C ASP A 236 -3.82 3.82 -3.34
N TYR A 237 -4.15 3.01 -2.34
CA TYR A 237 -4.58 1.62 -2.51
C TYR A 237 -5.88 1.43 -3.31
N ASP A 238 -6.73 2.46 -3.36
CA ASP A 238 -7.96 2.52 -4.16
C ASP A 238 -7.73 3.09 -5.57
N GLY A 239 -6.51 3.49 -5.90
CA GLY A 239 -6.17 4.16 -7.15
C GLY A 239 -6.47 5.66 -7.18
N ALA A 240 -6.84 6.28 -6.06
CA ALA A 240 -6.97 7.74 -5.94
C ALA A 240 -5.60 8.41 -5.81
N CYS A 241 -5.47 9.66 -6.24
CA CYS A 241 -4.25 10.43 -6.05
C CYS A 241 -4.06 10.75 -4.56
N VAL A 242 -2.85 10.53 -4.02
CA VAL A 242 -2.54 10.84 -2.62
C VAL A 242 -2.68 12.34 -2.36
N GLU A 243 -3.66 12.76 -1.57
CA GLU A 243 -3.86 14.15 -1.18
C GLU A 243 -2.90 14.56 -0.04
N ILE A 244 -2.27 15.73 -0.18
CA ILE A 244 -1.36 16.27 0.85
C ILE A 244 -2.18 17.10 1.83
N PRO A 245 -2.18 16.79 3.14
CA PRO A 245 -2.83 17.64 4.14
C PRO A 245 -2.16 18.99 4.21
N LYS A 246 -2.97 20.00 4.54
CA LYS A 246 -2.49 21.35 4.85
C LYS A 246 -1.51 21.38 6.03
N ASP A 247 -1.58 20.40 6.93
CA ASP A 247 -0.80 20.33 8.18
C ASP A 247 0.40 19.36 8.14
N GLY A 248 0.65 18.69 7.01
CA GLY A 248 1.84 17.85 6.81
C GLY A 248 1.90 16.52 7.60
N ARG A 249 0.91 16.19 8.44
CA ARG A 249 0.77 14.89 9.11
C ARG A 249 -0.65 14.34 8.96
N TRP A 250 -0.78 13.05 8.65
CA TRP A 250 -2.05 12.32 8.78
C TRP A 250 -2.05 11.58 10.10
N ASP A 251 -3.06 11.83 10.93
CA ASP A 251 -3.33 11.00 12.09
C ASP A 251 -4.04 9.70 11.67
N PHE A 252 -3.79 8.62 12.41
CA PHE A 252 -4.38 7.29 12.14
C PHE A 252 -5.91 7.34 12.01
N LEU A 253 -6.59 8.08 12.89
CA LEU A 253 -8.05 8.20 12.86
C LEU A 253 -8.54 8.84 11.55
N LYS A 254 -7.80 9.84 11.04
CA LYS A 254 -8.11 10.49 9.78
C LYS A 254 -7.95 9.53 8.60
N TYR A 255 -6.90 8.70 8.61
CA TYR A 255 -6.70 7.65 7.60
C TYR A 255 -7.84 6.63 7.58
N VAL A 256 -8.30 6.19 8.76
CA VAL A 256 -9.40 5.22 8.88
C VAL A 256 -10.70 5.78 8.30
N VAL A 257 -10.99 7.05 8.56
CA VAL A 257 -12.21 7.72 8.07
C VAL A 257 -12.15 8.00 6.56
N THR A 258 -10.98 8.25 5.99
CA THR A 258 -10.85 8.54 4.55
C THR A 258 -10.86 7.31 3.66
N HIS A 259 -10.60 6.12 4.21
CA HIS A 259 -10.62 4.85 3.47
C HIS A 259 -11.69 3.87 3.99
N PRO A 260 -12.97 4.26 4.06
CA PRO A 260 -13.99 3.51 4.79
C PRO A 260 -14.28 2.14 4.17
N VAL A 261 -14.27 2.01 2.83
CA VAL A 261 -14.57 0.74 2.15
C VAL A 261 -13.53 -0.34 2.52
N MET A 262 -12.25 0.02 2.47
CA MET A 262 -11.16 -0.90 2.83
C MET A 262 -11.16 -1.21 4.32
N MET A 263 -11.35 -0.20 5.19
CA MET A 263 -11.35 -0.40 6.63
C MET A 263 -12.53 -1.26 7.10
N ILE A 264 -13.75 -0.97 6.63
CA ILE A 264 -14.93 -1.77 6.95
C ILE A 264 -14.71 -3.22 6.50
N HIS A 265 -14.18 -3.46 5.30
CA HIS A 265 -13.90 -4.80 4.82
C HIS A 265 -12.93 -5.58 5.74
N HIS A 266 -11.80 -4.98 6.11
CA HIS A 266 -10.78 -5.66 6.93
C HIS A 266 -11.24 -5.87 8.37
N VAL A 267 -11.90 -4.87 8.97
CA VAL A 267 -12.45 -4.99 10.33
C VAL A 267 -13.60 -5.98 10.36
N PHE A 268 -14.50 -5.95 9.38
CA PHE A 268 -15.63 -6.87 9.30
C PHE A 268 -15.17 -8.32 9.12
N ILE A 269 -14.26 -8.59 8.19
CA ILE A 269 -13.75 -9.95 8.00
C ILE A 269 -12.95 -10.42 9.23
N GLY A 270 -12.07 -9.58 9.78
CA GLY A 270 -11.26 -9.94 10.93
C GLY A 270 -12.08 -10.18 12.21
N THR A 271 -13.14 -9.42 12.45
CA THR A 271 -13.93 -9.53 13.69
C THR A 271 -15.19 -10.35 13.50
N PHE A 272 -16.11 -9.92 12.64
CA PHE A 272 -17.36 -10.61 12.40
C PHE A 272 -17.13 -11.97 11.75
N GLY A 273 -16.19 -12.07 10.81
CA GLY A 273 -15.81 -13.37 10.21
C GLY A 273 -15.30 -14.37 11.25
N LEU A 274 -14.43 -13.93 12.17
CA LEU A 274 -13.96 -14.77 13.28
C LEU A 274 -15.11 -15.18 14.21
N LEU A 275 -15.96 -14.22 14.61
CA LEU A 275 -17.12 -14.50 15.47
C LEU A 275 -18.06 -15.51 14.81
N VAL A 276 -18.36 -15.36 13.53
CA VAL A 276 -19.22 -16.29 12.79
C VAL A 276 -18.62 -17.69 12.76
N VAL A 277 -17.34 -17.83 12.42
CA VAL A 277 -16.63 -19.12 12.37
C VAL A 277 -16.57 -19.79 13.76
N THR A 278 -16.46 -19.00 14.83
CA THR A 278 -16.29 -19.51 16.21
C THR A 278 -17.60 -19.65 17.00
N TYR A 279 -18.65 -18.91 16.65
CA TYR A 279 -19.94 -18.85 17.35
C TYR A 279 -21.01 -19.71 16.67
N ILE A 280 -21.00 -19.83 15.33
CA ILE A 280 -21.87 -20.78 14.61
C ILE A 280 -21.25 -22.18 14.72
N ARG A 281 -21.19 -22.68 15.96
CA ARG A 281 -20.52 -23.93 16.39
C ARG A 281 -21.30 -25.18 15.98
N GLY A 282 -21.84 -25.25 14.76
CA GLY A 282 -22.75 -26.34 14.38
C GLY A 282 -22.94 -26.67 12.90
N GLY A 283 -22.29 -25.96 11.95
CA GLY A 283 -22.44 -26.28 10.53
C GLY A 283 -22.03 -25.16 9.58
N GLY A 284 -22.01 -25.46 8.27
CA GLY A 284 -21.80 -24.50 7.19
C GLY A 284 -20.33 -24.30 6.82
N HIS A 285 -19.39 -25.07 7.39
CA HIS A 285 -17.95 -24.88 7.12
C HIS A 285 -17.60 -25.16 5.64
N CYS A 286 -18.39 -25.96 4.92
CA CYS A 286 -18.27 -26.08 3.47
C CYS A 286 -18.55 -24.73 2.76
N ILE A 287 -19.61 -24.00 3.14
CA ILE A 287 -19.91 -22.66 2.60
C ILE A 287 -18.78 -21.68 2.95
N TYR A 288 -18.33 -21.67 4.21
CA TYR A 288 -17.21 -20.82 4.65
C TYR A 288 -15.89 -21.17 3.95
N SER A 289 -15.68 -22.43 3.55
CA SER A 289 -14.49 -22.84 2.81
C SER A 289 -14.40 -22.20 1.43
N TYR A 290 -15.54 -22.00 0.76
CA TYR A 290 -15.58 -21.21 -0.47
C TYR A 290 -15.24 -19.74 -0.21
N MET A 291 -15.60 -19.18 0.96
CA MET A 291 -15.19 -17.82 1.31
C MET A 291 -13.67 -17.70 1.44
N TYR A 292 -13.00 -18.69 2.01
CA TYR A 292 -11.54 -18.72 2.07
C TYR A 292 -10.91 -18.90 0.69
N MET A 293 -11.54 -19.70 -0.18
CA MET A 293 -11.07 -19.89 -1.55
C MET A 293 -11.16 -18.62 -2.41
N MET A 294 -11.96 -17.61 -2.01
CA MET A 294 -12.01 -16.31 -2.68
C MET A 294 -10.67 -15.56 -2.67
N GLU A 295 -9.80 -15.87 -1.70
CA GLU A 295 -8.48 -15.24 -1.58
C GLU A 295 -7.50 -15.69 -2.66
N PHE A 296 -7.82 -16.73 -3.46
CA PHE A 296 -6.96 -17.17 -4.56
C PHE A 296 -6.63 -16.08 -5.59
N SER A 297 -7.51 -15.10 -5.78
CA SER A 297 -7.24 -13.99 -6.70
C SER A 297 -6.21 -12.98 -6.14
N THR A 298 -6.05 -12.90 -4.82
CA THR A 298 -5.25 -11.89 -4.12
C THR A 298 -3.75 -11.94 -4.47
N PRO A 299 -3.09 -13.11 -4.60
CA PRO A 299 -1.72 -13.19 -5.11
C PRO A 299 -1.52 -12.50 -6.46
N PHE A 300 -2.47 -12.63 -7.39
CA PHE A 300 -2.39 -11.99 -8.70
C PHE A 300 -2.63 -10.47 -8.63
N VAL A 301 -3.56 -10.02 -7.76
CA VAL A 301 -3.77 -8.60 -7.47
C VAL A 301 -2.51 -7.97 -6.87
N SER A 302 -1.92 -8.62 -5.87
CA SER A 302 -0.68 -8.20 -5.22
C SER A 302 0.49 -8.18 -6.19
N LEU A 303 0.67 -9.21 -7.01
CA LEU A 303 1.71 -9.25 -8.02
C LEU A 303 1.55 -8.13 -9.06
N ARG A 304 0.31 -7.79 -9.45
CA ARG A 304 0.07 -6.66 -10.36
C ARG A 304 0.49 -5.34 -9.74
N SER A 305 0.17 -5.13 -8.46
CA SER A 305 0.58 -3.95 -7.70
C SER A 305 2.11 -3.88 -7.60
N VAL A 306 2.79 -4.97 -7.25
CA VAL A 306 4.27 -5.05 -7.19
C VAL A 306 4.91 -4.73 -8.54
N LEU A 307 4.41 -5.31 -9.64
CA LEU A 307 4.89 -5.02 -11.00
C LEU A 307 4.64 -3.54 -11.39
N SER A 308 3.53 -2.96 -10.96
CA SER A 308 3.23 -1.54 -11.15
C SER A 308 4.21 -0.64 -10.38
N THR A 309 4.50 -0.96 -9.12
CA THR A 309 5.44 -0.24 -8.26
C THR A 309 6.88 -0.31 -8.80
N MET A 310 7.26 -1.41 -9.44
CA MET A 310 8.54 -1.54 -10.16
C MET A 310 8.60 -0.79 -11.51
N GLY A 311 7.52 -0.11 -11.91
CA GLY A 311 7.45 0.60 -13.21
C GLY A 311 7.34 -0.34 -14.42
N LEU A 312 6.99 -1.61 -14.23
CA LEU A 312 6.95 -2.63 -15.29
C LEU A 312 5.57 -2.74 -15.98
N LYS A 313 4.82 -1.64 -16.09
CA LYS A 313 3.46 -1.64 -16.65
C LYS A 313 3.39 -2.07 -18.12
N ASP A 314 4.45 -1.84 -18.89
CA ASP A 314 4.53 -2.21 -20.32
C ASP A 314 5.05 -3.65 -20.54
N SER A 315 5.41 -4.36 -19.47
CA SER A 315 5.95 -5.71 -19.57
C SER A 315 4.88 -6.74 -19.92
N ARG A 316 5.26 -7.78 -20.69
CA ARG A 316 4.39 -8.95 -20.93
C ARG A 316 3.92 -9.60 -19.61
N ALA A 317 4.79 -9.62 -18.60
CA ALA A 317 4.46 -10.13 -17.28
C ALA A 317 3.29 -9.37 -16.62
N TYR A 318 3.26 -8.04 -16.75
CA TYR A 318 2.17 -7.20 -16.24
C TYR A 318 0.83 -7.48 -16.93
N ILE A 319 0.86 -7.70 -18.25
CA ILE A 319 -0.33 -8.03 -19.04
C ILE A 319 -0.84 -9.43 -18.70
N VAL A 320 0.03 -10.44 -18.73
CA VAL A 320 -0.32 -11.83 -18.41
C VAL A 320 -0.88 -11.94 -16.98
N ASN A 321 -0.20 -11.33 -16.00
CA ASN A 321 -0.69 -11.31 -14.63
C ASN A 321 -2.02 -10.54 -14.51
N GLY A 322 -2.22 -9.46 -15.28
CA GLY A 322 -3.50 -8.75 -15.33
C GLY A 322 -4.66 -9.61 -15.84
N LEU A 323 -4.42 -10.44 -16.86
CA LEU A 323 -5.41 -11.40 -17.37
C LEU A 323 -5.69 -12.52 -16.37
N LEU A 324 -4.64 -13.08 -15.74
CA LEU A 324 -4.79 -14.08 -14.67
C LEU A 324 -5.57 -13.52 -13.47
N MET A 325 -5.26 -12.29 -13.06
CA MET A 325 -6.01 -11.58 -12.03
C MET A 325 -7.50 -11.45 -12.41
N LEU A 326 -7.81 -11.04 -13.64
CA LEU A 326 -9.20 -10.91 -14.09
C LEU A 326 -9.95 -12.24 -14.09
N ALA A 327 -9.33 -13.30 -14.63
CA ALA A 327 -9.92 -14.62 -14.70
C ALA A 327 -10.16 -15.22 -13.31
N THR A 328 -9.15 -15.16 -12.43
CA THR A 328 -9.26 -15.69 -11.07
C THR A 328 -10.24 -14.88 -10.22
N PHE A 329 -10.28 -13.56 -10.36
CA PHE A 329 -11.26 -12.72 -9.66
C PHE A 329 -12.70 -13.05 -10.10
N PHE A 330 -12.93 -13.25 -11.40
CA PHE A 330 -14.24 -13.68 -11.89
C PHE A 330 -14.62 -15.04 -11.32
N VAL A 331 -13.78 -16.07 -11.50
CA VAL A 331 -14.10 -17.45 -11.08
C VAL A 331 -14.26 -17.55 -9.57
N CYS A 332 -13.29 -17.05 -8.79
CA CYS A 332 -13.25 -17.25 -7.35
C CYS A 332 -14.11 -16.24 -6.58
N ARG A 333 -14.35 -15.02 -7.06
CA ARG A 333 -15.13 -14.04 -6.28
C ARG A 333 -16.53 -13.83 -6.82
N VAL A 334 -16.67 -13.67 -8.14
CA VAL A 334 -17.96 -13.31 -8.77
C VAL A 334 -18.81 -14.54 -9.09
N GLY A 335 -18.26 -15.54 -9.79
CA GLY A 335 -18.97 -16.73 -10.25
C GLY A 335 -19.14 -17.81 -9.18
N MET A 336 -18.19 -17.92 -8.25
CA MET A 336 -18.27 -18.87 -7.14
C MET A 336 -19.49 -18.62 -6.26
N TRP A 337 -19.88 -17.36 -6.06
CA TRP A 337 -20.95 -17.03 -5.11
C TRP A 337 -22.36 -17.48 -5.56
N PRO A 338 -22.80 -17.20 -6.80
CA PRO A 338 -24.01 -17.81 -7.36
C PRO A 338 -23.99 -19.34 -7.32
N TYR A 339 -22.84 -19.96 -7.57
CA TYR A 339 -22.71 -21.42 -7.50
C TYR A 339 -22.94 -21.96 -6.08
N VAL A 340 -22.36 -21.32 -5.06
CA VAL A 340 -22.57 -21.72 -3.65
C VAL A 340 -24.03 -21.54 -3.24
N MET A 341 -24.69 -20.46 -3.66
CA MET A 341 -26.12 -20.25 -3.39
C MET A 341 -27.03 -21.26 -4.12
N TRP A 342 -26.70 -21.61 -5.36
CA TRP A 342 -27.40 -22.68 -6.08
C TRP A 342 -27.25 -24.02 -5.36
N ARG A 343 -26.03 -24.39 -4.98
CA ARG A 343 -25.78 -25.62 -4.20
C ARG A 343 -26.54 -25.62 -2.87
N TYR A 344 -26.61 -24.48 -2.19
CA TYR A 344 -27.40 -24.34 -0.98
C TYR A 344 -28.90 -24.58 -1.27
N SER A 345 -29.45 -23.97 -2.31
CA SER A 345 -30.87 -24.12 -2.70
C SER A 345 -31.27 -25.56 -3.01
N VAL A 346 -30.39 -26.33 -3.67
CA VAL A 346 -30.61 -27.75 -3.98
C VAL A 346 -30.63 -28.59 -2.70
N VAL A 347 -29.80 -28.27 -1.70
CA VAL A 347 -29.73 -29.04 -0.45
C VAL A 347 -30.96 -28.81 0.43
N ILE A 348 -31.55 -27.62 0.38
CA ILE A 348 -32.77 -27.28 1.13
C ILE A 348 -34.06 -27.48 0.31
N ASP A 349 -33.93 -27.99 -0.93
CA ASP A 349 -35.03 -28.25 -1.87
C ASP A 349 -35.97 -27.04 -2.10
N THR A 350 -35.39 -25.85 -2.29
CA THR A 350 -36.16 -24.64 -2.61
C THR A 350 -35.57 -23.89 -3.79
N SER A 351 -36.31 -22.93 -4.35
CA SER A 351 -35.76 -22.03 -5.37
C SER A 351 -34.66 -21.15 -4.76
N ILE A 352 -33.70 -20.71 -5.57
CA ILE A 352 -32.59 -19.84 -5.11
C ILE A 352 -33.12 -18.58 -4.41
N TRP A 353 -34.22 -18.01 -4.91
CA TRP A 353 -34.82 -16.82 -4.31
C TRP A 353 -35.44 -17.11 -2.94
N ALA A 354 -36.19 -18.20 -2.81
CA ALA A 354 -36.74 -18.63 -1.53
C ALA A 354 -35.63 -19.00 -0.53
N ALA A 355 -34.57 -19.66 -1.01
CA ALA A 355 -33.37 -19.98 -0.24
C ALA A 355 -32.73 -18.71 0.34
N LEU A 356 -32.53 -17.68 -0.48
CA LEU A 356 -31.98 -16.39 -0.08
C LEU A 356 -32.88 -15.67 0.94
N CYS A 357 -34.17 -15.54 0.66
CA CYS A 357 -35.12 -14.90 1.57
C CYS A 357 -35.30 -15.66 2.90
N GLY A 358 -35.02 -16.97 2.91
CA GLY A 358 -35.04 -17.81 4.11
C GLY A 358 -33.82 -17.66 5.02
N LEU A 359 -32.72 -17.03 4.56
CA LEU A 359 -31.54 -16.82 5.41
C LEU A 359 -31.82 -15.76 6.50
N PRO A 360 -31.24 -15.92 7.70
CA PRO A 360 -31.32 -14.89 8.74
C PRO A 360 -30.81 -13.54 8.22
N ARG A 361 -31.49 -12.45 8.59
CA ARG A 361 -31.16 -11.08 8.14
C ARG A 361 -29.69 -10.73 8.32
N GLY A 362 -29.06 -11.15 9.43
CA GLY A 362 -27.64 -10.91 9.68
C GLY A 362 -26.72 -11.62 8.68
N CYS A 363 -27.08 -12.82 8.23
CA CYS A 363 -26.33 -13.54 7.20
C CYS A 363 -26.44 -12.83 5.85
N LEU A 364 -27.65 -12.42 5.45
CA LEU A 364 -27.87 -11.66 4.21
C LEU A 364 -27.08 -10.34 4.18
N ILE A 365 -27.11 -9.59 5.29
CA ILE A 365 -26.34 -8.34 5.41
C ILE A 365 -24.84 -8.64 5.30
N GLY A 366 -24.33 -9.67 5.99
CA GLY A 366 -22.92 -10.04 5.91
C GLY A 366 -22.49 -10.46 4.52
N ILE A 367 -23.34 -11.23 3.81
CA ILE A 367 -23.12 -11.61 2.42
C ILE A 367 -23.05 -10.36 1.52
N ALA A 368 -23.98 -9.42 1.70
CA ALA A 368 -23.99 -8.18 0.92
C ALA A 368 -22.74 -7.32 1.15
N ILE A 369 -22.32 -7.15 2.42
CA ILE A 369 -21.11 -6.40 2.80
C ILE A 369 -19.86 -7.02 2.16
N LEU A 370 -19.80 -8.35 2.04
CA LEU A 370 -18.66 -9.04 1.45
C LEU A 370 -18.71 -9.07 -0.08
N PHE A 371 -19.89 -9.22 -0.68
CA PHE A 371 -20.02 -9.46 -2.12
C PHE A 371 -20.11 -8.18 -2.97
N LEU A 372 -20.79 -7.13 -2.48
CA LEU A 372 -20.94 -5.88 -3.23
C LEU A 372 -19.61 -5.20 -3.60
N PRO A 373 -18.61 -5.10 -2.68
CA PRO A 373 -17.29 -4.58 -3.04
C PRO A 373 -16.60 -5.41 -4.13
N GLN A 374 -16.80 -6.72 -4.16
CA GLN A 374 -16.20 -7.61 -5.15
C GLN A 374 -16.77 -7.33 -6.54
N ILE A 375 -18.09 -7.15 -6.67
CA ILE A 375 -18.71 -6.76 -7.94
C ILE A 375 -18.16 -5.41 -8.40
N TYR A 376 -18.09 -4.44 -7.49
CA TYR A 376 -17.56 -3.11 -7.79
C TYR A 376 -16.11 -3.16 -8.31
N TRP A 377 -15.23 -3.88 -7.61
CA TRP A 377 -13.84 -4.03 -8.03
C TRP A 377 -13.70 -4.82 -9.33
N PHE A 378 -14.52 -5.85 -9.54
CA PHE A 378 -14.53 -6.59 -10.81
C PHE A 378 -14.92 -5.68 -11.98
N TYR A 379 -15.95 -4.84 -11.80
CA TYR A 379 -16.34 -3.83 -12.80
C TYR A 379 -15.19 -2.87 -13.11
N LEU A 380 -14.48 -2.36 -12.09
CA LEU A 380 -13.31 -1.51 -12.29
C LEU A 380 -12.18 -2.23 -13.04
N MET A 381 -11.93 -3.51 -12.72
CA MET A 381 -10.92 -4.33 -13.40
C MET A 381 -11.26 -4.56 -14.87
N VAL A 382 -12.51 -4.89 -15.18
CA VAL A 382 -12.98 -5.05 -16.57
C VAL A 382 -12.85 -3.74 -17.33
N LYS A 383 -13.30 -2.62 -16.76
CA LYS A 383 -13.16 -1.29 -17.38
C LYS A 383 -11.70 -0.93 -17.63
N GLY A 384 -10.81 -1.24 -16.68
CA GLY A 384 -9.37 -1.07 -16.81
C GLY A 384 -8.76 -1.93 -17.93
N ALA A 385 -9.17 -3.20 -18.03
CA ALA A 385 -8.73 -4.12 -19.07
C ALA A 385 -9.21 -3.68 -20.46
N LEU A 386 -10.48 -3.28 -20.59
CA LEU A 386 -11.05 -2.79 -21.85
C LEU A 386 -10.33 -1.54 -22.36
N LYS A 387 -9.91 -0.63 -21.47
CA LYS A 387 -9.13 0.56 -21.84
C LYS A 387 -7.76 0.22 -22.43
N VAL A 388 -7.18 -0.91 -22.05
CA VAL A 388 -5.87 -1.37 -22.54
C VAL A 388 -6.01 -2.21 -23.82
N LEU A 389 -7.07 -3.00 -23.92
CA LEU A 389 -7.30 -3.92 -25.04
C LEU A 389 -8.00 -3.27 -26.24
N LEU A 390 -8.81 -2.22 -26.03
CA LEU A 390 -9.45 -1.46 -27.10
C LEU A 390 -8.54 -0.30 -27.51
N PRO A 391 -8.04 -0.26 -28.75
CA PRO A 391 -7.31 0.89 -29.27
C PRO A 391 -8.20 2.14 -29.19
N LYS A 392 -7.66 3.26 -28.72
CA LYS A 392 -8.30 4.55 -28.99
C LYS A 392 -8.31 4.73 -30.51
N SER A 393 -9.49 4.75 -31.13
CA SER A 393 -9.62 5.28 -32.49
C SER A 393 -8.96 6.65 -32.51
N LYS A 394 -7.92 6.80 -33.34
CA LYS A 394 -7.33 8.12 -33.62
C LYS A 394 -8.49 9.04 -34.00
N PRO A 395 -8.65 10.22 -33.36
CA PRO A 395 -9.46 11.27 -33.95
C PRO A 395 -8.91 11.48 -35.36
N ARG A 396 -9.78 11.36 -36.37
CA ARG A 396 -9.43 11.62 -37.76
C ARG A 396 -8.85 13.03 -37.82
N THR A 397 -7.55 13.14 -38.02
CA THR A 397 -6.89 14.42 -38.27
C THR A 397 -7.46 14.94 -39.58
N LEU A 398 -8.40 15.87 -39.49
CA LEU A 398 -8.76 16.71 -40.63
C LEU A 398 -7.50 17.48 -41.04
N PRO A 399 -7.19 17.60 -42.34
CA PRO A 399 -5.99 18.28 -42.80
C PRO A 399 -5.95 19.73 -42.30
N ALA A 400 -4.77 20.13 -41.86
CA ALA A 400 -4.45 21.48 -41.45
C ALA A 400 -4.79 22.50 -42.56
N LEU A 401 -5.58 23.52 -42.21
CA LEU A 401 -5.52 24.80 -42.92
C LEU A 401 -4.54 25.70 -42.16
N GLN A 402 -3.40 25.89 -42.81
CA GLN A 402 -2.33 26.80 -42.44
C GLN A 402 -2.77 28.24 -42.73
N ASN A 403 -2.79 29.07 -41.69
CA ASN A 403 -2.64 30.54 -41.66
C ASN A 403 -2.68 30.91 -40.16
N GLY A 404 -1.70 31.53 -39.52
CA GLY A 404 -0.85 32.65 -39.94
C GLY A 404 -1.16 33.83 -39.01
N ASN A 405 -0.33 34.02 -37.97
CA ASN A 405 -0.25 35.16 -37.03
C ASN A 405 -1.46 35.50 -36.14
N SER A 406 -1.27 35.48 -34.80
CA SER A 406 -1.16 36.68 -33.94
C SER A 406 -1.38 36.37 -32.45
N GLU A 407 -0.43 36.85 -31.65
CA GLU A 407 -0.56 37.44 -30.30
C GLU A 407 -1.15 36.65 -29.11
N CYS A 408 -0.27 36.56 -28.10
CA CYS A 408 -0.54 36.23 -26.72
C CYS A 408 -1.57 37.20 -26.11
N ARG A 409 -2.79 36.71 -25.79
CA ARG A 409 -3.78 37.48 -25.03
C ARG A 409 -3.98 36.89 -23.64
N LYS A 410 -3.57 37.67 -22.64
CA LYS A 410 -3.91 37.52 -21.22
C LYS A 410 -5.43 37.39 -21.05
N GLY A 411 -5.87 36.40 -20.27
CA GLY A 411 -7.24 36.32 -19.76
C GLY A 411 -7.46 37.28 -18.58
N PRO A 412 -8.67 37.83 -18.41
CA PRO A 412 -8.90 39.03 -17.60
C PRO A 412 -9.03 38.75 -16.10
N GLU A 413 -8.65 39.78 -15.34
CA GLU A 413 -8.90 39.98 -13.92
C GLU A 413 -10.39 39.92 -13.57
N LYS A 414 -10.62 39.53 -12.32
CA LYS A 414 -11.88 39.55 -11.57
C LYS A 414 -12.41 40.99 -11.47
N PRO A 415 -13.72 41.28 -11.67
CA PRO A 415 -14.24 42.61 -11.42
C PRO A 415 -14.43 42.88 -9.91
N PRO A 416 -14.29 44.14 -9.46
CA PRO A 416 -14.40 44.54 -8.06
C PRO A 416 -15.86 44.76 -7.63
N ASN A 417 -16.09 44.62 -6.32
CA ASN A 417 -17.29 45.09 -5.62
C ASN A 417 -17.47 46.60 -5.83
N VAL A 418 -18.68 47.02 -6.19
CA VAL A 418 -19.10 48.43 -6.15
C VAL A 418 -20.27 48.54 -5.18
N LEU A 419 -19.98 49.19 -4.06
CA LEU A 419 -20.95 49.87 -3.21
C LEU A 419 -21.19 51.28 -3.76
N ASP A 420 -22.38 51.78 -3.46
CA ASP A 420 -22.83 53.17 -3.46
C ASP A 420 -23.23 53.84 -4.79
N ALA A 421 -24.55 53.98 -4.95
CA ALA A 421 -25.14 55.28 -5.31
C ALA A 421 -26.57 55.37 -4.75
N GLN A 422 -26.73 56.27 -3.77
CA GLN A 422 -28.00 56.79 -3.31
C GLN A 422 -28.74 57.48 -4.47
N HIS A 423 -30.08 57.42 -4.49
CA HIS A 423 -30.96 58.53 -4.13
C HIS A 423 -32.31 58.47 -4.88
N SER A 424 -33.37 58.74 -4.10
CA SER A 424 -34.60 59.45 -4.49
C SER A 424 -35.87 58.64 -4.85
N MET A 425 -36.86 58.85 -3.97
CA MET A 425 -38.33 58.86 -4.16
C MET A 425 -39.15 57.55 -4.20
N ARG A 426 -39.82 57.31 -3.05
CA ARG A 426 -41.19 56.77 -2.87
C ARG A 426 -42.25 57.54 -3.71
N PRO A 427 -43.55 57.16 -3.71
CA PRO A 427 -44.20 55.85 -3.57
C PRO A 427 -45.35 55.64 -4.61
N THR A 428 -45.92 54.43 -4.71
CA THR A 428 -47.34 54.12 -5.06
C THR A 428 -47.46 52.59 -5.04
N ALA A 429 -48.15 51.98 -4.07
CA ALA A 429 -49.61 51.77 -3.97
C ALA A 429 -50.17 50.75 -4.98
N ASN A 430 -51.06 49.88 -4.46
CA ASN A 430 -51.75 48.73 -5.06
C ASN A 430 -50.92 47.42 -5.13
N GLY A 431 -51.37 46.27 -4.64
CA GLY A 431 -52.68 45.86 -4.16
C GLY A 431 -52.92 44.40 -4.57
N LYS A 432 -53.20 43.54 -3.59
CA LYS A 432 -53.97 42.28 -3.65
C LYS A 432 -53.75 41.34 -4.86
N ASN A 433 -53.15 40.18 -4.62
CA ASN A 433 -53.90 38.94 -4.32
C ASN A 433 -52.95 37.84 -3.86
#